data_AF-A0A662NZL8-F1
#
_entry.id   AF-A0A662NZL8-F1
#
_cell.length_a   1.000
_cell.length_b   1.000
_cell.length_c   1.000
_cell.angle_alpha   90.00
_cell.angle_beta   90.00
_cell.angle_gamma   90.00
#
_symmetry.space_group_name_H-M   'P 1'
#
loop_
_entity.id
_entity.type
_entity.pdbx_description
1 polymer ?
#
loop_
_entity_poly.entity_id
_entity_poly.type
_entity_poly.pdbx_seq_one_letter_code
_entity_poly.pdbx_strand_id
1 'polypeptide(L)'
;AGLVPGAHKGRGLGNQFLDSLRNAKVLIHVVDASGSTDAEGNPVPPGTRDPIEDIRFLEGEIDLWVYGLIKKDWGKIVKQVKMGVYDLVSLLERKLTGIGVKENEIKRALMEAELDPESIDKWKEEDVMKLVRKLREINKPIIVAANKIDLDKSRENIDRIREEEIDVVPVCAEAELVLRRAAKAGLIKYIPGSNHFEILDDSRLNNRQKSALKKIEALLEEWGSTGVQETIDRAIKDVLGLISVFPVEDENKLTDKDGNVLPDAFLMERGSTAKDLAYKVHTELGDTFIYAVEARSGRRVGEDYELKDGDVIKVVSAKRG
;
A
#
# COMPACT_ATOMS: atom_id res chain seq x y z
N ALA A 1 -9.27 12.18 8.16
CA ALA A 1 -8.63 13.52 8.23
C ALA A 1 -8.39 13.94 6.80
N GLY A 2 -8.97 15.06 6.36
CA GLY A 2 -8.85 15.55 4.99
C GLY A 2 -7.69 16.52 4.84
N LEU A 3 -6.98 16.43 3.72
CA LEU A 3 -6.02 17.42 3.29
C LEU A 3 -6.81 18.61 2.74
N VAL A 4 -6.70 19.76 3.38
CA VAL A 4 -7.24 21.02 2.84
C VAL A 4 -6.16 21.67 1.97
N PRO A 5 -6.51 22.32 0.84
CA PRO A 5 -5.55 23.05 0.01
C PRO A 5 -4.55 23.89 0.81
N GLY A 6 -3.26 23.70 0.55
CA GLY A 6 -2.19 24.42 1.24
C GLY A 6 -1.69 23.78 2.55
N ALA A 7 -2.01 22.51 2.82
CA ALA A 7 -1.47 21.77 3.96
C ALA A 7 0.07 21.71 3.95
N HIS A 8 0.69 21.63 2.76
CA HIS A 8 2.14 21.68 2.60
C HIS A 8 2.79 22.95 3.18
N LYS A 9 2.03 24.03 3.42
CA LYS A 9 2.52 25.29 4.02
C LYS A 9 2.58 25.26 5.55
N GLY A 10 2.33 24.12 6.18
CA GLY A 10 2.48 23.94 7.64
C GLY A 10 1.40 24.63 8.48
N ARG A 11 0.23 24.92 7.91
CA ARG A 11 -0.91 25.48 8.66
C ARG A 11 -1.85 24.36 9.12
N GLY A 12 -2.02 24.20 10.43
CA GLY A 12 -3.08 23.38 11.04
C GLY A 12 -2.93 21.86 10.87
N LEU A 13 -4.08 21.17 10.84
CA LEU A 13 -4.26 19.71 10.75
C LEU A 13 -3.45 19.03 9.62
N GLY A 14 -3.04 19.78 8.60
CA GLY A 14 -2.20 19.30 7.50
C GLY A 14 -0.83 18.78 7.93
N ASN A 15 -0.19 19.36 8.95
CA ASN A 15 1.13 18.89 9.38
C ASN A 15 1.05 17.51 10.08
N GLN A 16 -0.03 17.25 10.84
CA GLN A 16 -0.27 15.94 11.45
C GLN A 16 -0.56 14.85 10.40
N PHE A 17 -1.22 15.22 9.30
CA PHE A 17 -1.44 14.33 8.17
C PHE A 17 -0.11 13.96 7.50
N LEU A 18 0.71 14.96 7.17
CA LEU A 18 2.02 14.75 6.55
C LEU A 18 2.98 13.98 7.46
N ASP A 19 2.92 14.21 8.78
CA ASP A 19 3.66 13.42 9.76
C ASP A 19 3.23 11.95 9.79
N SER A 20 1.93 11.67 9.60
CA SER A 20 1.42 10.30 9.48
C SER A 20 1.91 9.62 8.19
N LEU A 21 2.08 10.39 7.11
CA LEU A 21 2.64 9.87 5.86
C LEU A 21 4.10 9.45 5.98
N ARG A 22 4.89 10.01 6.91
CA ARG A 22 6.34 9.72 7.03
C ARG A 22 6.64 8.23 7.12
N ASN A 23 5.82 7.50 7.87
CA ASN A 23 6.01 6.07 8.14
C ASN A 23 5.29 5.17 7.13
N ALA A 24 4.49 5.73 6.23
CA ALA A 24 3.75 4.96 5.24
C ALA A 24 4.70 4.48 4.13
N LYS A 25 4.58 3.20 3.77
CA LYS A 25 5.28 2.59 2.62
C LYS A 25 4.44 2.62 1.34
N VAL A 26 3.12 2.66 1.48
CA VAL A 26 2.15 2.78 0.40
C VAL A 26 0.98 3.61 0.90
N LEU A 27 0.32 4.34 0.02
CA LEU A 27 -0.87 5.14 0.33
C LEU A 27 -2.06 4.60 -0.45
N ILE A 28 -3.18 4.39 0.24
CA ILE A 28 -4.47 4.14 -0.40
C ILE A 28 -5.20 5.48 -0.44
N HIS A 29 -5.32 6.06 -1.63
CA HIS A 29 -6.08 7.28 -1.83
C HIS A 29 -7.53 6.93 -2.14
N VAL A 30 -8.40 7.09 -1.15
CA VAL A 30 -9.86 6.94 -1.37
C VAL A 30 -10.39 8.19 -2.07
N VAL A 31 -11.02 8.02 -3.22
CA VAL A 31 -11.67 9.07 -4.01
C VAL A 31 -13.12 8.75 -4.25
N ASP A 32 -13.96 9.78 -4.40
CA ASP A 32 -15.36 9.60 -4.75
C ASP A 32 -15.51 9.41 -6.27
N ALA A 33 -15.63 8.16 -6.71
CA ALA A 33 -15.76 7.84 -8.13
C ALA A 33 -17.00 8.48 -8.79
N SER A 34 -18.06 8.70 -8.02
CA SER A 34 -19.32 9.26 -8.53
C SER A 34 -19.24 10.77 -8.77
N GLY A 35 -18.21 11.45 -8.27
CA GLY A 35 -18.13 12.92 -8.34
C GLY A 35 -19.25 13.63 -7.58
N SER A 36 -19.80 12.99 -6.55
CA SER A 36 -20.92 13.48 -5.74
C SER A 36 -20.46 14.21 -4.46
N THR A 37 -19.19 14.59 -4.37
CA THR A 37 -18.63 15.40 -3.28
C THR A 37 -17.82 16.58 -3.81
N ASP A 38 -17.91 17.73 -3.14
CA ASP A 38 -17.07 18.90 -3.44
C ASP A 38 -15.69 18.82 -2.74
N ALA A 39 -14.87 19.87 -2.85
CA ALA A 39 -13.49 19.89 -2.32
C ALA A 39 -13.44 19.80 -0.79
N GLU A 40 -14.49 20.30 -0.15
CA GLU A 40 -14.68 20.31 1.29
C GLU A 40 -15.35 19.01 1.79
N GLY A 41 -15.77 18.14 0.88
CA GLY A 41 -16.42 16.86 1.16
C GLY A 41 -17.93 16.97 1.38
N ASN A 42 -18.56 18.09 0.98
CA ASN A 42 -20.01 18.23 1.04
C ASN A 42 -20.67 17.50 -0.14
N PRO A 43 -21.88 16.92 0.06
CA PRO A 43 -22.62 16.27 -1.01
C PRO A 43 -23.02 17.25 -2.12
N VAL A 44 -22.74 16.87 -3.36
CA VAL A 44 -23.19 17.54 -4.60
C VAL A 44 -23.79 16.50 -5.54
N PRO A 45 -24.56 16.89 -6.58
CA PRO A 45 -25.08 15.93 -7.55
C PRO A 45 -23.96 15.08 -8.19
N PRO A 46 -24.17 13.77 -8.45
CA PRO A 46 -23.18 12.94 -9.13
C PRO A 46 -22.72 13.52 -10.46
N GLY A 47 -21.42 13.41 -10.74
CA GLY A 47 -20.76 13.97 -11.92
C GLY A 47 -20.44 15.47 -11.84
N THR A 48 -20.64 16.12 -10.68
CA THR A 48 -20.33 17.56 -10.52
C THR A 48 -18.83 17.80 -10.41
N ARG A 49 -18.10 16.94 -9.68
CA ARG A 49 -16.65 17.04 -9.49
C ARG A 49 -15.95 15.92 -10.24
N ASP A 50 -14.79 16.23 -10.84
CA ASP A 50 -13.97 15.24 -11.53
C ASP A 50 -13.02 14.53 -10.54
N PRO A 51 -13.14 13.21 -10.34
CA PRO A 51 -12.28 12.48 -9.40
C PRO A 51 -10.79 12.54 -9.77
N ILE A 52 -10.46 12.73 -11.06
CA ILE A 52 -9.08 12.85 -11.53
C ILE A 52 -8.41 14.11 -10.97
N GLU A 53 -9.16 15.20 -10.80
CA GLU A 53 -8.66 16.43 -10.17
C GLU A 53 -8.28 16.19 -8.70
N ASP A 54 -9.08 15.40 -7.98
CA ASP A 54 -8.79 15.03 -6.58
C ASP A 54 -7.53 14.20 -6.45
N ILE A 55 -7.34 13.22 -7.35
CA ILE A 55 -6.14 12.39 -7.39
C ILE A 55 -4.91 13.28 -7.59
N ARG A 56 -4.90 14.10 -8.65
CA ARG A 56 -3.78 14.99 -8.98
C ARG A 56 -3.53 16.04 -7.90
N PHE A 57 -4.58 16.49 -7.21
CA PHE A 57 -4.45 17.42 -6.10
C PHE A 57 -3.69 16.79 -4.92
N LEU A 58 -4.03 15.58 -4.50
CA LEU A 58 -3.31 14.90 -3.42
C LEU A 58 -1.84 14.69 -3.77
N GLU A 59 -1.58 14.20 -4.98
CA GLU A 59 -0.24 13.99 -5.50
C GLU A 59 0.60 15.27 -5.46
N GLY A 60 0.04 16.38 -5.97
CA GLY A 60 0.69 17.68 -5.97
C GLY A 60 0.99 18.20 -4.57
N GLU A 61 0.11 17.97 -3.59
CA GLU A 61 0.36 18.39 -2.20
C GLU A 61 1.51 17.59 -1.55
N ILE A 62 1.63 16.29 -1.83
CA ILE A 62 2.74 15.46 -1.34
C ILE A 62 4.05 15.89 -2.01
N ASP A 63 4.02 16.13 -3.32
CA ASP A 63 5.18 16.62 -4.07
C ASP A 63 5.66 17.98 -3.51
N LEU A 64 4.75 18.93 -3.30
CA LEU A 64 5.09 20.24 -2.72
C LEU A 64 5.63 20.13 -1.30
N TRP A 65 5.14 19.18 -0.50
CA TRP A 65 5.68 18.92 0.83
C TRP A 65 7.12 18.41 0.78
N VAL A 66 7.39 17.37 -0.02
CA VAL A 66 8.75 16.81 -0.18
C VAL A 66 9.69 17.86 -0.76
N TYR A 67 9.23 18.63 -1.74
CA TYR A 67 9.96 19.76 -2.30
C TYR A 67 10.30 20.80 -1.24
N GLY A 68 9.36 21.15 -0.36
CA GLY A 68 9.59 22.07 0.76
C GLY A 68 10.68 21.61 1.73
N LEU A 69 10.81 20.29 1.95
CA LEU A 69 11.88 19.71 2.77
C LEU A 69 13.27 19.94 2.14
N ILE A 70 13.38 19.84 0.83
CA ILE A 70 14.63 19.97 0.08
C ILE A 70 14.97 21.46 -0.16
N LYS A 71 14.00 22.26 -0.61
CA LYS A 71 14.18 23.66 -1.03
C LYS A 71 14.85 24.51 0.05
N LYS A 72 14.52 24.28 1.32
CA LYS A 72 15.05 25.04 2.47
C LYS A 72 16.59 25.07 2.53
N ASP A 73 17.25 23.98 2.15
CA ASP A 73 18.72 23.86 2.20
C ASP A 73 19.35 23.65 0.81
N TRP A 74 18.59 23.81 -0.28
CA TRP A 74 19.03 23.51 -1.64
C TRP A 74 20.33 24.22 -2.03
N GLY A 75 20.45 25.52 -1.74
CA GLY A 75 21.67 26.27 -2.05
C GLY A 75 22.93 25.75 -1.32
N LYS A 76 22.77 25.20 -0.11
CA LYS A 76 23.89 24.55 0.61
C LYS A 76 24.24 23.20 -0.01
N ILE A 77 23.23 22.42 -0.38
CA ILE A 77 23.40 21.13 -1.07
C ILE A 77 24.20 21.33 -2.36
N VAL A 78 23.78 22.24 -3.23
CA VAL A 78 24.48 22.57 -4.48
C VAL A 78 25.95 22.93 -4.22
N LYS A 79 26.22 23.79 -3.24
CA LYS A 79 27.59 24.21 -2.90
C LYS A 79 28.45 23.03 -2.42
N GLN A 80 27.91 22.17 -1.56
CA GLN A 80 28.64 21.01 -1.02
C GLN A 80 28.97 19.97 -2.10
N VAL A 81 28.04 19.73 -3.03
CA VAL A 81 28.25 18.84 -4.19
C VAL A 81 29.33 19.41 -5.11
N LYS A 82 29.27 20.71 -5.47
CA LYS A 82 30.29 21.32 -6.34
C LYS A 82 31.68 21.34 -5.72
N MET A 83 31.78 21.46 -4.40
CA MET A 83 33.05 21.43 -3.68
C MET A 83 33.60 20.00 -3.53
N GLY A 84 32.87 18.96 -3.96
CA GLY A 84 33.27 17.57 -3.84
C GLY A 84 33.30 17.05 -2.40
N VAL A 85 32.62 17.72 -1.47
CA VAL A 85 32.64 17.34 -0.04
C VAL A 85 31.73 16.13 0.20
N TYR A 86 30.59 16.11 -0.46
CA TYR A 86 29.60 15.03 -0.42
C TYR A 86 28.98 14.88 -1.80
N ASP A 87 28.56 13.67 -2.15
CA ASP A 87 27.71 13.43 -3.32
C ASP A 87 26.26 13.86 -3.05
N LEU A 88 25.48 14.10 -4.12
CA LEU A 88 24.08 14.54 -3.99
C LEU A 88 23.21 13.50 -3.28
N VAL A 89 23.46 12.22 -3.54
CA VAL A 89 22.62 11.12 -3.06
C VAL A 89 22.72 11.02 -1.54
N SER A 90 23.92 11.03 -0.97
CA SER A 90 24.12 10.99 0.48
C SER A 90 23.55 12.22 1.19
N LEU A 91 23.61 13.41 0.57
CA LEU A 91 22.99 14.62 1.12
C LEU A 91 21.46 14.54 1.15
N LEU A 92 20.86 14.05 0.07
CA LEU A 92 19.40 13.88 -0.01
C LEU A 92 18.91 12.79 0.94
N GLU A 93 19.62 11.67 1.05
CA GLU A 93 19.26 10.59 1.98
C GLU A 93 19.25 11.10 3.43
N ARG A 94 20.31 11.81 3.85
CA ARG A 94 20.39 12.44 5.18
C ARG A 94 19.27 13.44 5.41
N LYS A 95 18.86 14.17 4.37
CA LYS A 95 17.82 15.19 4.47
C LYS A 95 16.43 14.56 4.56
N LEU A 96 16.21 13.46 3.87
CA LEU A 96 14.92 12.78 3.71
C LEU A 96 14.81 11.50 4.55
N THR A 97 15.75 11.25 5.45
CA THR A 97 15.69 10.13 6.41
C THR A 97 14.38 10.15 7.21
N GLY A 98 13.87 11.34 7.54
CA GLY A 98 12.61 11.52 8.27
C GLY A 98 11.35 11.08 7.53
N ILE A 99 11.42 10.78 6.24
CA ILE A 99 10.32 10.20 5.44
C ILE A 99 10.66 8.78 4.93
N GLY A 100 11.79 8.22 5.38
CA GLY A 100 12.23 6.87 5.08
C GLY A 100 12.76 6.67 3.66
N VAL A 101 13.27 7.73 3.02
CA VAL A 101 13.93 7.65 1.71
C VAL A 101 15.31 7.01 1.85
N LYS A 102 15.63 6.07 0.96
CA LYS A 102 16.92 5.37 0.90
C LYS A 102 17.77 5.79 -0.30
N GLU A 103 19.09 5.61 -0.22
CA GLU A 103 20.05 5.89 -1.30
C GLU A 103 19.65 5.27 -2.66
N ASN A 104 19.21 4.02 -2.69
CA ASN A 104 18.82 3.32 -3.93
C ASN A 104 17.59 3.95 -4.60
N GLU A 105 16.64 4.46 -3.80
CA GLU A 105 15.44 5.13 -4.30
C GLU A 105 15.79 6.48 -4.94
N ILE A 106 16.73 7.22 -4.34
CA ILE A 106 17.21 8.50 -4.89
C ILE A 106 17.96 8.29 -6.21
N LYS A 107 18.84 7.28 -6.27
CA LYS A 107 19.54 6.93 -7.52
C LYS A 107 18.57 6.58 -8.64
N ARG A 108 17.55 5.78 -8.32
CA ARG A 108 16.49 5.42 -9.27
C ARG A 108 15.69 6.64 -9.71
N ALA A 109 15.31 7.53 -8.79
CA ALA A 109 14.58 8.75 -9.10
C ALA A 109 15.38 9.69 -10.01
N LEU A 110 16.70 9.83 -9.79
CA LEU A 110 17.59 10.61 -10.66
C LEU A 110 17.65 10.04 -12.08
N MET A 111 17.76 8.71 -12.18
CA MET A 111 17.77 8.01 -13.47
C MET A 111 16.46 8.19 -14.23
N GLU A 112 15.31 7.99 -13.56
CA GLU A 112 13.97 8.14 -14.17
C GLU A 112 13.61 9.60 -14.48
N ALA A 113 14.18 10.57 -13.75
CA ALA A 113 14.00 11.98 -14.03
C ALA A 113 14.92 12.49 -15.16
N GLU A 114 15.90 11.67 -15.58
CA GLU A 114 16.97 12.00 -16.53
C GLU A 114 17.83 13.19 -16.06
N LEU A 115 18.13 13.22 -14.76
CA LEU A 115 18.86 14.31 -14.12
C LEU A 115 20.26 13.88 -13.72
N ASP A 116 21.25 14.60 -14.24
CA ASP A 116 22.66 14.38 -13.92
C ASP A 116 23.07 15.18 -12.65
N PRO A 117 23.45 14.51 -11.55
CA PRO A 117 23.93 15.14 -10.33
C PRO A 117 25.16 16.03 -10.52
N GLU A 118 26.00 15.79 -11.52
CA GLU A 118 27.19 16.61 -11.77
C GLU A 118 26.82 18.02 -12.26
N SER A 119 25.65 18.14 -12.90
CA SER A 119 25.11 19.37 -13.45
C SER A 119 24.15 20.12 -12.50
N ILE A 120 24.15 19.78 -11.22
CA ILE A 120 23.19 20.30 -10.20
C ILE A 120 23.10 21.83 -10.13
N ASP A 121 24.16 22.54 -10.52
CA ASP A 121 24.19 24.00 -10.54
C ASP A 121 23.38 24.63 -11.67
N LYS A 122 23.04 23.85 -12.70
CA LYS A 122 22.19 24.24 -13.83
C LYS A 122 20.72 23.93 -13.59
N TRP A 123 20.40 23.17 -12.53
CA TRP A 123 19.04 22.74 -12.26
C TRP A 123 18.16 23.93 -11.89
N LYS A 124 17.01 24.00 -12.56
CA LYS A 124 15.93 24.93 -12.25
C LYS A 124 14.99 24.32 -11.22
N GLU A 125 14.07 25.15 -10.72
CA GLU A 125 13.01 24.68 -9.82
C GLU A 125 12.19 23.53 -10.41
N GLU A 126 11.97 23.54 -11.72
CA GLU A 126 11.28 22.47 -12.46
C GLU A 126 12.05 21.14 -12.40
N ASP A 127 13.38 21.16 -12.51
CA ASP A 127 14.21 19.95 -12.43
C ASP A 127 14.14 19.33 -11.03
N VAL A 128 14.21 20.16 -9.99
CA VAL A 128 14.06 19.70 -8.61
C VAL A 128 12.66 19.13 -8.39
N MET A 129 11.61 19.75 -8.95
CA MET A 129 10.25 19.22 -8.86
C MET A 129 10.11 17.89 -9.59
N LYS A 130 10.79 17.72 -10.73
CA LYS A 130 10.80 16.47 -11.49
C LYS A 130 11.44 15.34 -10.68
N LEU A 131 12.58 15.61 -10.02
CA LEU A 131 13.20 14.68 -9.07
C LEU A 131 12.24 14.31 -7.93
N VAL A 132 11.57 15.31 -7.35
CA VAL A 132 10.63 15.10 -6.23
C VAL A 132 9.46 14.22 -6.63
N ARG A 133 8.86 14.44 -7.81
CA ARG A 133 7.79 13.59 -8.35
C ARG A 133 8.22 12.14 -8.46
N LYS A 134 9.37 11.89 -9.11
CA LYS A 134 9.93 10.53 -9.23
C LYS A 134 10.24 9.90 -7.88
N LEU A 135 10.77 10.68 -6.96
CA LEU A 135 11.03 10.19 -5.62
C LEU A 135 9.74 9.84 -4.85
N ARG A 136 8.68 10.63 -5.00
CA ARG A 136 7.36 10.34 -4.42
C ARG A 136 6.76 9.07 -5.02
N GLU A 137 6.79 8.92 -6.35
CA GLU A 137 6.31 7.72 -7.05
C GLU A 137 7.00 6.45 -6.52
N ILE A 138 8.30 6.50 -6.23
CA ILE A 138 9.09 5.36 -5.73
C ILE A 138 8.89 5.13 -4.23
N ASN A 139 8.97 6.18 -3.41
CA ASN A 139 9.03 6.06 -1.94
C ASN A 139 7.64 6.09 -1.26
N LYS A 140 6.66 6.70 -1.93
CA LYS A 140 5.27 6.85 -1.48
C LYS A 140 4.32 6.53 -2.64
N PRO A 141 4.38 5.30 -3.19
CA PRO A 141 3.44 4.88 -4.22
C PRO A 141 2.00 4.98 -3.70
N ILE A 142 1.10 5.34 -4.61
CA ILE A 142 -0.31 5.59 -4.30
C ILE A 142 -1.16 4.65 -5.15
N ILE A 143 -2.05 3.91 -4.49
CA ILE A 143 -3.12 3.18 -5.15
C ILE A 143 -4.44 3.93 -4.92
N VAL A 144 -5.24 4.08 -5.97
CA VAL A 144 -6.50 4.80 -5.88
C VAL A 144 -7.63 3.82 -5.59
N ALA A 145 -8.36 4.05 -4.49
CA ALA A 145 -9.62 3.38 -4.18
C ALA A 145 -10.79 4.26 -4.63
N ALA A 146 -11.30 3.98 -5.83
CA ALA A 146 -12.44 4.70 -6.41
C ALA A 146 -13.74 4.24 -5.75
N ASN A 147 -14.09 4.90 -4.66
CA ASN A 147 -15.21 4.55 -3.79
C ASN A 147 -16.55 5.03 -4.34
N LYS A 148 -17.64 4.46 -3.81
CA LYS A 148 -19.04 4.72 -4.18
C LYS A 148 -19.44 4.18 -5.55
N ILE A 149 -18.90 3.03 -5.94
CA ILE A 149 -19.27 2.35 -7.20
C ILE A 149 -20.75 2.00 -7.33
N ASP A 150 -21.50 2.04 -6.22
CA ASP A 150 -22.95 1.88 -6.16
C ASP A 150 -23.75 3.09 -6.67
N LEU A 151 -23.08 4.22 -6.95
CA LEU A 151 -23.71 5.44 -7.45
C LEU A 151 -23.50 5.62 -8.96
N ASP A 152 -24.43 6.36 -9.58
CA ASP A 152 -24.35 6.78 -10.97
C ASP A 152 -23.03 7.52 -11.28
N LYS A 153 -22.61 7.49 -12.56
CA LYS A 153 -21.36 8.09 -13.07
C LYS A 153 -20.05 7.47 -12.59
N SER A 154 -20.08 6.63 -11.56
CA SER A 154 -18.86 5.98 -11.03
C SER A 154 -18.13 5.14 -12.07
N ARG A 155 -18.85 4.33 -12.86
CA ARG A 155 -18.25 3.48 -13.90
C ARG A 155 -17.54 4.30 -14.98
N GLU A 156 -18.20 5.34 -15.51
CA GLU A 156 -17.64 6.25 -16.51
C GLU A 156 -16.36 6.93 -15.99
N ASN A 157 -16.38 7.43 -14.75
CA ASN A 157 -15.20 8.07 -14.17
C ASN A 157 -14.06 7.10 -13.87
N ILE A 158 -14.36 5.86 -13.47
CA ILE A 158 -13.33 4.82 -13.26
C ILE A 158 -12.65 4.48 -14.59
N ASP A 159 -13.41 4.38 -15.67
CA ASP A 159 -12.84 4.14 -16.99
C ASP A 159 -11.95 5.31 -17.43
N ARG A 160 -12.37 6.56 -17.20
CA ARG A 160 -11.51 7.75 -17.41
C ARG A 160 -10.24 7.73 -16.57
N ILE A 161 -10.31 7.30 -15.30
CA ILE A 161 -9.11 7.18 -14.44
C ILE A 161 -8.14 6.13 -15.00
N ARG A 162 -8.66 5.00 -15.52
CA ARG A 162 -7.83 3.94 -16.13
C ARG A 162 -7.17 4.39 -17.43
N GLU A 163 -7.84 5.23 -18.21
CA GLU A 163 -7.28 5.82 -19.44
C GLU A 163 -6.07 6.72 -19.17
N GLU A 164 -5.97 7.30 -17.97
CA GLU A 164 -4.82 8.09 -17.50
C GLU A 164 -3.69 7.21 -16.91
N GLU A 165 -3.77 5.88 -17.07
CA GLU A 165 -2.81 4.89 -16.55
C GLU A 165 -2.63 4.94 -15.02
N ILE A 166 -3.63 5.45 -14.30
CA ILE A 166 -3.64 5.50 -12.83
C ILE A 166 -4.10 4.14 -12.30
N ASP A 167 -3.33 3.56 -11.36
CA ASP A 167 -3.73 2.31 -10.68
C ASP A 167 -4.93 2.56 -9.77
N VAL A 168 -6.08 2.02 -10.19
CA VAL A 168 -7.37 2.24 -9.56
C VAL A 168 -8.13 0.94 -9.32
N VAL A 169 -8.68 0.83 -8.10
CA VAL A 169 -9.56 -0.25 -7.68
C VAL A 169 -10.97 0.33 -7.47
N PRO A 170 -12.01 -0.20 -8.16
CA PRO A 170 -13.40 0.13 -7.88
C PRO A 170 -13.80 -0.34 -6.47
N VAL A 171 -14.37 0.53 -5.64
CA VAL A 171 -14.68 0.23 -4.23
C VAL A 171 -16.11 0.63 -3.83
N CYS A 172 -16.77 -0.23 -3.06
CA CYS A 172 -17.94 0.12 -2.25
C CYS A 172 -17.64 -0.13 -0.77
N ALA A 173 -17.09 0.88 -0.09
CA ALA A 173 -16.72 0.77 1.32
C ALA A 173 -17.94 0.59 2.24
N GLU A 174 -19.10 1.15 1.85
CA GLU A 174 -20.35 0.98 2.60
C GLU A 174 -20.83 -0.49 2.56
N ALA A 175 -20.81 -1.12 1.39
CA ALA A 175 -21.15 -2.54 1.25
C ALA A 175 -20.23 -3.42 2.11
N GLU A 176 -18.91 -3.20 2.06
CA GLU A 176 -17.95 -3.94 2.89
C GLU A 176 -18.26 -3.79 4.38
N LEU A 177 -18.53 -2.57 4.83
CA LEU A 177 -18.86 -2.30 6.24
C LEU A 177 -20.14 -3.03 6.67
N VAL A 178 -21.17 -3.07 5.82
CA VAL A 178 -22.42 -3.78 6.10
C VAL A 178 -22.16 -5.29 6.20
N LEU A 179 -21.43 -5.88 5.25
CA LEU A 179 -21.10 -7.31 5.27
C LEU A 179 -20.28 -7.70 6.50
N ARG A 180 -19.24 -6.91 6.84
CA ARG A 180 -18.40 -7.13 8.02
C ARG A 180 -19.20 -7.06 9.32
N ARG A 181 -20.12 -6.11 9.43
CA ARG A 181 -21.01 -5.98 10.60
C ARG A 181 -22.01 -7.13 10.70
N ALA A 182 -22.62 -7.52 9.59
CA ALA A 182 -23.56 -8.64 9.55
C ALA A 182 -22.88 -9.96 9.89
N ALA A 183 -21.66 -10.20 9.40
CA ALA A 183 -20.87 -11.37 9.71
C ALA A 183 -20.48 -11.41 11.20
N LYS A 184 -20.02 -10.27 11.75
CA LYS A 184 -19.71 -10.15 13.18
C LYS A 184 -20.95 -10.40 14.07
N ALA A 185 -22.14 -10.06 13.60
CA ALA A 185 -23.40 -10.33 14.30
C ALA A 185 -23.90 -11.78 14.15
N GLY A 186 -23.19 -12.62 13.40
CA GLY A 186 -23.58 -14.01 13.12
C GLY A 186 -24.84 -14.12 12.27
N LEU A 187 -25.15 -13.11 11.45
CA LEU A 187 -26.30 -13.10 10.54
C LEU A 187 -25.95 -13.71 9.18
N ILE A 188 -24.69 -13.53 8.76
CA ILE A 188 -24.17 -14.06 7.51
C ILE A 188 -22.79 -14.71 7.75
N LYS A 189 -22.39 -15.58 6.83
CA LYS A 189 -21.01 -16.03 6.68
C LYS A 189 -20.41 -15.29 5.49
N TYR A 190 -19.39 -14.49 5.75
CA TYR A 190 -18.71 -13.67 4.75
C TYR A 190 -17.21 -13.63 5.02
N ILE A 191 -16.42 -13.76 3.96
CA ILE A 191 -14.96 -13.61 3.98
C ILE A 191 -14.65 -12.32 3.20
N PRO A 192 -13.90 -11.36 3.77
CA PRO A 192 -13.55 -10.11 3.08
C PRO A 192 -12.97 -10.35 1.70
N GLY A 193 -13.41 -9.56 0.72
CA GLY A 193 -13.01 -9.72 -0.69
C GLY A 193 -13.72 -10.84 -1.45
N SER A 194 -14.56 -11.65 -0.79
CA SER A 194 -15.37 -12.65 -1.49
C SER A 194 -16.47 -12.00 -2.32
N ASN A 195 -16.80 -12.65 -3.44
CA ASN A 195 -17.88 -12.28 -4.35
C ASN A 195 -19.27 -12.76 -3.88
N HIS A 196 -19.34 -13.46 -2.75
CA HIS A 196 -20.56 -14.07 -2.24
C HIS A 196 -20.56 -14.09 -0.69
N PHE A 197 -21.75 -14.16 -0.12
CA PHE A 197 -21.98 -14.37 1.31
C PHE A 197 -23.19 -15.28 1.52
N GLU A 198 -23.17 -16.06 2.59
CA GLU A 198 -24.26 -16.97 2.94
C GLU A 198 -25.08 -16.40 4.10
N ILE A 199 -26.41 -16.34 3.97
CA ILE A 199 -27.29 -15.92 5.06
C ILE A 199 -27.51 -17.11 6.00
N LEU A 200 -27.09 -16.97 7.26
CA LEU A 200 -27.18 -18.05 8.25
C LEU A 200 -28.57 -18.16 8.88
N ASP A 201 -29.23 -17.02 9.09
CA ASP A 201 -30.56 -16.97 9.69
C ASP A 201 -31.40 -15.82 9.12
N ASP A 202 -32.24 -16.15 8.14
CA ASP A 202 -33.14 -15.21 7.47
C ASP A 202 -34.24 -14.65 8.40
N SER A 203 -34.57 -15.36 9.49
CA SER A 203 -35.61 -14.94 10.44
C SER A 203 -35.17 -13.78 11.33
N ARG A 204 -33.86 -13.63 11.54
CA ARG A 204 -33.25 -12.56 12.35
C ARG A 204 -33.06 -11.25 11.58
N LEU A 205 -33.30 -11.26 10.27
CA LEU A 205 -33.13 -10.09 9.41
C LEU A 205 -34.44 -9.32 9.27
N ASN A 206 -34.38 -8.00 9.48
CA ASN A 206 -35.50 -7.12 9.16
C ASN A 206 -35.56 -6.80 7.65
N ASN A 207 -36.71 -6.30 7.18
CA ASN A 207 -36.92 -5.99 5.75
C ASN A 207 -35.89 -5.01 5.17
N ARG A 208 -35.39 -4.05 5.97
CA ARG A 208 -34.37 -3.10 5.52
C ARG A 208 -33.02 -3.80 5.31
N GLN A 209 -32.63 -4.68 6.24
CA GLN A 209 -31.41 -5.47 6.13
C GLN A 209 -31.46 -6.43 4.93
N LYS A 210 -32.59 -7.11 4.73
CA LYS A 210 -32.78 -7.98 3.55
C LYS A 210 -32.64 -7.19 2.24
N SER A 211 -33.27 -6.02 2.17
CA SER A 211 -33.16 -5.16 0.98
C SER A 211 -31.72 -4.65 0.77
N ALA A 212 -30.99 -4.30 1.84
CA ALA A 212 -29.60 -3.87 1.74
C ALA A 212 -28.70 -5.02 1.27
N LEU A 213 -28.82 -6.22 1.85
CA LEU A 213 -28.05 -7.40 1.44
C LEU A 213 -28.31 -7.76 -0.02
N LYS A 214 -29.57 -7.67 -0.49
CA LYS A 214 -29.91 -7.91 -1.90
C LYS A 214 -29.26 -6.90 -2.85
N LYS A 215 -29.17 -5.62 -2.46
CA LYS A 215 -28.44 -4.60 -3.25
C LYS A 215 -26.95 -4.90 -3.30
N ILE A 216 -26.38 -5.32 -2.17
CA ILE A 216 -24.96 -5.69 -2.09
C ILE A 216 -24.69 -6.94 -2.95
N GLU A 217 -25.58 -7.93 -2.93
CA GLU A 217 -25.46 -9.12 -3.78
C GLU A 217 -25.40 -8.75 -5.27
N ALA A 218 -26.30 -7.89 -5.75
CA ALA A 218 -26.25 -7.38 -7.13
C ALA A 218 -24.95 -6.61 -7.44
N LEU A 219 -24.45 -5.83 -6.49
CA LEU A 219 -23.17 -5.13 -6.62
C LEU A 219 -21.99 -6.11 -6.73
N LEU A 220 -21.98 -7.18 -5.92
CA LEU A 220 -20.95 -8.22 -5.96
C LEU A 220 -21.01 -9.02 -7.27
N GLU A 221 -22.20 -9.28 -7.81
CA GLU A 221 -22.37 -9.91 -9.13
C GLU A 221 -21.82 -9.02 -10.26
N GLU A 222 -22.03 -7.70 -10.18
CA GLU A 222 -21.58 -6.76 -11.20
C GLU A 222 -20.06 -6.49 -11.14
N TRP A 223 -19.52 -6.30 -9.95
CA TRP A 223 -18.13 -5.84 -9.74
C TRP A 223 -17.17 -6.93 -9.27
N GLY A 224 -17.69 -8.12 -8.94
CA GLY A 224 -16.91 -9.26 -8.45
C GLY A 224 -16.54 -9.16 -6.97
N SER A 225 -16.35 -7.98 -6.40
CA SER A 225 -16.13 -7.79 -4.96
C SER A 225 -16.56 -6.39 -4.50
N THR A 226 -16.39 -6.09 -3.21
CA THR A 226 -16.53 -4.73 -2.69
C THR A 226 -15.31 -3.85 -3.00
N GLY A 227 -14.21 -4.43 -3.49
CA GLY A 227 -12.95 -3.77 -3.81
C GLY A 227 -12.07 -3.38 -2.62
N VAL A 228 -12.59 -3.38 -1.38
CA VAL A 228 -11.81 -2.96 -0.20
C VAL A 228 -10.65 -3.91 0.07
N GLN A 229 -10.91 -5.22 0.13
CA GLN A 229 -9.86 -6.21 0.35
C GLN A 229 -8.89 -6.27 -0.84
N GLU A 230 -9.42 -6.18 -2.07
CA GLU A 230 -8.60 -6.11 -3.29
C GLU A 230 -7.62 -4.93 -3.27
N THR A 231 -8.08 -3.76 -2.82
CA THR A 231 -7.21 -2.57 -2.68
C THR A 231 -6.06 -2.84 -1.70
N ILE A 232 -6.34 -3.49 -0.56
CA ILE A 232 -5.32 -3.84 0.44
C ILE A 232 -4.35 -4.87 -0.13
N ASP A 233 -4.87 -5.90 -0.81
CA ASP A 233 -4.07 -6.97 -1.39
C ASP A 233 -3.13 -6.44 -2.47
N ARG A 234 -3.62 -5.57 -3.37
CA ARG A 234 -2.80 -4.89 -4.38
C ARG A 234 -1.73 -4.00 -3.76
N ALA A 235 -2.10 -3.21 -2.74
CA ALA A 235 -1.13 -2.37 -2.03
C ALA A 235 0.04 -3.18 -1.46
N ILE A 236 -0.23 -4.38 -0.95
CA ILE A 236 0.79 -5.25 -0.35
C ILE A 236 1.57 -6.03 -1.42
N LYS A 237 0.87 -6.67 -2.37
CA LYS A 237 1.46 -7.64 -3.30
C LYS A 237 2.03 -7.00 -4.55
N ASP A 238 1.29 -6.06 -5.13
CA ASP A 238 1.61 -5.50 -6.44
C ASP A 238 2.47 -4.24 -6.28
N VAL A 239 2.08 -3.35 -5.37
CA VAL A 239 2.77 -2.08 -5.14
C VAL A 239 4.02 -2.26 -4.29
N LEU A 240 3.90 -2.90 -3.12
CA LEU A 240 5.06 -3.15 -2.26
C LEU A 240 5.85 -4.41 -2.65
N GLY A 241 5.32 -5.25 -3.54
CA GLY A 241 6.02 -6.46 -3.98
C GLY A 241 6.19 -7.51 -2.89
N LEU A 242 5.41 -7.46 -1.80
CA LEU A 242 5.56 -8.36 -0.67
C LEU A 242 4.91 -9.71 -0.96
N ILE A 243 5.52 -10.76 -0.41
CA ILE A 243 5.03 -12.13 -0.48
C ILE A 243 4.60 -12.61 0.90
N SER A 244 3.58 -13.44 0.97
CA SER A 244 3.10 -14.07 2.19
C SER A 244 3.74 -15.44 2.37
N VAL A 245 4.43 -15.65 3.49
CA VAL A 245 5.14 -16.89 3.80
C VAL A 245 4.71 -17.40 5.17
N PHE A 246 4.50 -18.70 5.28
CA PHE A 246 3.88 -19.34 6.44
C PHE A 246 4.89 -20.28 7.13
N PRO A 247 5.51 -19.87 8.24
CA PRO A 247 6.39 -20.75 8.99
C PRO A 247 5.57 -21.78 9.79
N VAL A 248 6.04 -23.02 9.81
CA VAL A 248 5.41 -24.13 10.56
C VAL A 248 6.47 -24.95 11.28
N GLU A 249 6.06 -25.68 12.33
CA GLU A 249 6.96 -26.62 13.01
C GLU A 249 6.83 -28.05 12.47
N ASP A 250 5.63 -28.45 12.04
CA ASP A 250 5.37 -29.72 11.36
C ASP A 250 4.96 -29.46 9.90
N GLU A 251 5.80 -29.88 8.97
CA GLU A 251 5.61 -29.74 7.53
C GLU A 251 4.51 -30.65 6.96
N ASN A 252 4.17 -31.75 7.63
CA ASN A 252 3.15 -32.68 7.16
C ASN A 252 1.76 -32.24 7.63
N LYS A 253 1.67 -31.76 8.87
CA LYS A 253 0.41 -31.27 9.47
C LYS A 253 0.17 -29.79 9.20
N LEU A 254 1.21 -29.06 8.80
CA LEU A 254 1.21 -27.61 8.65
C LEU A 254 0.89 -26.91 9.97
N THR A 255 1.36 -27.45 11.10
CA THR A 255 1.02 -26.96 12.44
C THR A 255 2.21 -26.40 13.21
N ASP A 256 1.93 -25.61 14.24
CA ASP A 256 2.87 -25.35 15.33
C ASP A 256 2.92 -26.49 16.37
N LYS A 257 3.66 -26.23 17.45
CA LYS A 257 3.78 -27.02 18.68
C LYS A 257 2.44 -27.35 19.35
N ASP A 258 1.49 -26.42 19.26
CA ASP A 258 0.19 -26.51 19.93
C ASP A 258 -0.88 -27.16 19.03
N GLY A 259 -0.53 -27.47 17.78
CA GLY A 259 -1.42 -28.10 16.80
C GLY A 259 -2.27 -27.12 16.01
N ASN A 260 -2.02 -25.82 16.09
CA ASN A 260 -2.70 -24.81 15.28
C ASN A 260 -2.18 -24.89 13.84
N VAL A 261 -3.10 -25.00 12.88
CA VAL A 261 -2.77 -25.08 11.45
C VAL A 261 -2.45 -23.68 10.91
N LEU A 262 -1.27 -23.53 10.27
CA LEU A 262 -0.75 -22.27 9.71
C LEU A 262 -0.88 -21.11 10.71
N PRO A 263 -0.16 -21.17 11.83
CA PRO A 263 -0.34 -20.26 12.97
C PRO A 263 -0.07 -18.79 12.60
N ASP A 264 0.94 -18.57 11.75
CA ASP A 264 1.46 -17.26 11.41
C ASP A 264 1.60 -17.09 9.89
N ALA A 265 1.45 -15.85 9.45
CA ALA A 265 1.73 -15.42 8.08
C ALA A 265 2.63 -14.18 8.13
N PHE A 266 3.84 -14.29 7.57
CA PHE A 266 4.78 -13.17 7.48
C PHE A 266 4.77 -12.57 6.09
N LEU A 267 4.78 -11.24 6.03
CA LEU A 267 5.05 -10.49 4.81
C LEU A 267 6.57 -10.29 4.67
N MET A 268 7.12 -10.77 3.56
CA MET A 268 8.53 -10.72 3.22
C MET A 268 8.73 -9.97 1.90
N GLU A 269 9.87 -9.30 1.73
CA GLU A 269 10.23 -8.69 0.44
C GLU A 269 10.52 -9.79 -0.60
N ARG A 270 10.13 -9.58 -1.85
CA ARG A 270 10.48 -10.51 -2.93
C ARG A 270 12.00 -10.65 -3.06
N GLY A 271 12.49 -11.88 -3.16
CA GLY A 271 13.93 -12.19 -3.11
C GLY A 271 14.46 -12.47 -1.71
N SER A 272 13.64 -12.34 -0.66
CA SER A 272 13.99 -12.83 0.68
C SER A 272 14.22 -14.33 0.66
N THR A 273 15.17 -14.78 1.47
CA THR A 273 15.60 -16.17 1.54
C THR A 273 14.97 -16.93 2.71
N ALA A 274 15.08 -18.25 2.70
CA ALA A 274 14.68 -19.10 3.82
C ALA A 274 15.36 -18.70 5.14
N LYS A 275 16.60 -18.20 5.08
CA LYS A 275 17.31 -17.69 6.26
C LYS A 275 16.76 -16.36 6.76
N ASP A 276 16.36 -15.47 5.86
CA ASP A 276 15.70 -14.20 6.24
C ASP A 276 14.38 -14.46 6.96
N LEU A 277 13.61 -15.45 6.51
CA LEU A 277 12.41 -15.90 7.23
C LEU A 277 12.76 -16.42 8.63
N ALA A 278 13.84 -17.18 8.78
CA ALA A 278 14.27 -17.66 10.09
C ALA A 278 14.57 -16.49 11.06
N TYR A 279 15.29 -15.46 10.60
CA TYR A 279 15.52 -14.24 11.38
C TYR A 279 14.23 -13.47 11.67
N LYS A 280 13.28 -13.48 10.74
CA LYS A 280 11.98 -12.83 10.92
C LYS A 280 11.15 -13.50 12.03
N VAL A 281 11.21 -14.82 12.11
CA VAL A 281 10.54 -15.60 13.17
C VAL A 281 11.25 -15.40 14.50
N HIS A 282 12.56 -15.64 14.57
CA HIS A 282 13.36 -15.43 15.77
C HIS A 282 14.85 -15.35 15.46
N THR A 283 15.59 -14.42 16.08
CA THR A 283 17.02 -14.21 15.80
C THR A 283 17.86 -15.49 15.99
N GLU A 284 17.61 -16.27 17.05
CA GLU A 284 18.33 -17.54 17.27
C GLU A 284 18.10 -18.58 16.17
N LEU A 285 16.91 -18.61 15.56
CA LEU A 285 16.61 -19.54 14.46
C LEU A 285 17.43 -19.17 13.22
N GLY A 286 17.60 -17.87 12.97
CA GLY A 286 18.46 -17.36 11.91
C GLY A 286 19.95 -17.63 12.17
N ASP A 287 20.43 -17.39 13.39
CA ASP A 287 21.83 -17.60 13.77
C ASP A 287 22.25 -19.07 13.70
N THR A 288 21.33 -19.97 14.04
CA THR A 288 21.57 -21.42 14.09
C THR A 288 20.92 -22.18 12.93
N PHE A 289 20.57 -21.48 11.85
CA PHE A 289 19.94 -22.06 10.67
C PHE A 289 20.79 -23.20 10.08
N ILE A 290 20.17 -24.36 9.82
CA ILE A 290 20.83 -25.49 9.14
C ILE A 290 20.24 -25.65 7.73
N TYR A 291 18.92 -25.79 7.63
CA TYR A 291 18.18 -25.90 6.37
C TYR A 291 16.70 -25.60 6.63
N ALA A 292 15.92 -25.48 5.56
CA ALA A 292 14.46 -25.40 5.64
C ALA A 292 13.81 -26.54 4.84
N VAL A 293 12.54 -26.81 5.10
CA VAL A 293 11.72 -27.75 4.33
C VAL A 293 10.52 -27.01 3.76
N GLU A 294 10.37 -27.05 2.44
CA GLU A 294 9.17 -26.56 1.75
C GLU A 294 8.07 -27.63 1.89
N ALA A 295 7.03 -27.34 2.66
CA ALA A 295 6.03 -28.34 3.06
C ALA A 295 5.24 -28.92 1.88
N ARG A 296 4.97 -28.13 0.83
CA ARG A 296 4.18 -28.59 -0.34
C ARG A 296 4.93 -29.64 -1.17
N SER A 297 6.23 -29.48 -1.35
CA SER A 297 7.06 -30.37 -2.16
C SER A 297 7.79 -31.43 -1.32
N GLY A 298 7.87 -31.23 0.00
CA GLY A 298 8.68 -32.04 0.91
C GLY A 298 10.18 -31.87 0.71
N ARG A 299 10.62 -30.91 -0.12
CA ARG A 299 12.03 -30.73 -0.46
C ARG A 299 12.75 -29.96 0.63
N ARG A 300 13.96 -30.41 0.94
CA ARG A 300 14.92 -29.64 1.74
C ARG A 300 15.48 -28.52 0.87
N VAL A 301 15.43 -27.30 1.40
CA VAL A 301 15.93 -26.09 0.77
C VAL A 301 17.07 -25.51 1.61
N GLY A 302 18.06 -24.94 0.93
CA GLY A 302 19.24 -24.32 1.55
C GLY A 302 18.95 -22.90 2.07
N GLU A 303 19.99 -22.26 2.59
CA GLU A 303 19.88 -20.88 3.08
C GLU A 303 19.55 -19.87 1.98
N ASP A 304 20.09 -20.04 0.78
CA ASP A 304 19.90 -19.14 -0.37
C ASP A 304 18.60 -19.39 -1.16
N TYR A 305 17.70 -20.24 -0.65
CA TYR A 305 16.43 -20.48 -1.33
C TYR A 305 15.56 -19.23 -1.28
N GLU A 306 15.30 -18.65 -2.45
CA GLU A 306 14.38 -17.53 -2.61
C GLU A 306 12.93 -17.97 -2.36
N LEU A 307 12.30 -17.34 -1.38
CA LEU A 307 10.92 -17.60 -0.98
C LEU A 307 9.94 -17.15 -2.06
N LYS A 308 8.83 -17.88 -2.17
CA LYS A 308 7.72 -17.59 -3.07
C LYS A 308 6.45 -17.29 -2.28
N ASP A 309 5.52 -16.60 -2.94
CA ASP A 309 4.21 -16.30 -2.34
C ASP A 309 3.44 -17.59 -2.07
N GLY A 310 2.95 -17.74 -0.83
CA GLY A 310 2.23 -18.94 -0.39
C GLY A 310 3.10 -20.10 0.06
N ASP A 311 4.42 -19.89 0.16
CA ASP A 311 5.34 -20.90 0.67
C ASP A 311 5.04 -21.22 2.13
N VAL A 312 5.03 -22.51 2.44
CA VAL A 312 4.91 -23.02 3.80
C VAL A 312 6.24 -23.66 4.16
N ILE A 313 6.95 -23.08 5.12
CA ILE A 313 8.35 -23.38 5.39
C ILE A 313 8.54 -23.84 6.82
N LYS A 314 9.16 -25.01 7.00
CA LYS A 314 9.68 -25.43 8.29
C LYS A 314 11.16 -25.10 8.38
N VAL A 315 11.53 -24.23 9.32
CA VAL A 315 12.93 -23.91 9.60
C VAL A 315 13.51 -24.97 10.53
N VAL A 316 14.67 -25.52 10.16
CA VAL A 316 15.42 -26.44 11.01
C VAL A 316 16.70 -25.74 11.46
N SER A 317 16.79 -25.51 12.76
CA SER A 317 17.94 -24.87 13.39
C SER A 317 18.66 -25.83 14.35
N ALA A 318 19.94 -25.57 14.60
CA ALA A 318 20.69 -26.32 15.61
C ALA A 318 20.21 -25.88 16.99
N LYS A 319 19.57 -26.77 17.75
CA LYS A 319 19.33 -26.53 19.18
C LYS A 319 20.67 -26.24 19.84
N ARG A 320 20.88 -25.01 20.32
CA ARG A 320 21.83 -24.79 21.41
C ARG A 320 21.20 -25.45 22.63
N GLY A 321 21.88 -26.49 23.13
CA GLY A 321 21.45 -27.27 24.30
C GLY A 321 21.33 -26.41 25.54
#